data_AF-M0ED25-F1
#
_entry.id   AF-M0ED25-F1
#
_cell.length_a   1.000
_cell.length_b   1.000
_cell.length_c   1.000
_cell.angle_alpha   90.00
_cell.angle_beta   90.00
_cell.angle_gamma   90.00
#
_symmetry.space_group_name_H-M   'P 1'
#
loop_
_entity.id
_entity.type
_entity.pdbx_description
1 polymer ?
#
loop_
_entity_poly.entity_id
_entity_poly.type
_entity_poly.pdbx_seq_one_letter_code
_entity_poly.pdbx_strand_id
1 'polypeptide(L)'
;FHETVYRPTAAAVAERPERMEAILRTTFVGPRIESDELSAEADRILRRAVGDEYGEPYPYSDAYAELLRALDARPYLDGGIRNDAGVLTDRKGMIRYGDDYYERELRLSGGD
;
A
#
# COMPACT_ATOMS: atom_id res chain seq x y z
N PHE A 1 -6.92 -19.09 46.18
CA PHE A 1 -6.31 -18.13 45.23
C PHE A 1 -5.72 -18.94 44.09
N HIS A 2 -6.27 -18.83 42.88
CA HIS A 2 -5.59 -19.31 41.67
C HIS A 2 -4.78 -18.14 41.13
N GLU A 3 -3.47 -18.20 41.31
CA GLU A 3 -2.55 -17.26 40.69
C GLU A 3 -2.48 -17.59 39.20
N THR A 4 -3.00 -16.69 38.36
CA THR A 4 -2.95 -16.85 36.90
C THR A 4 -1.50 -16.62 36.44
N VAL A 5 -0.75 -17.70 36.30
CA VAL A 5 0.62 -17.65 35.78
C VAL A 5 0.56 -17.50 34.26
N TYR A 6 0.80 -16.29 33.75
CA TYR A 6 1.03 -16.06 32.33
C TYR A 6 2.42 -16.57 31.94
N ARG A 7 2.48 -17.63 31.14
CA ARG A 7 3.74 -18.09 30.50
C ARG A 7 3.79 -17.59 29.06
N PRO A 8 4.67 -16.65 28.70
CA PRO A 8 4.84 -16.28 27.30
C PRO A 8 5.46 -17.46 26.54
N THR A 9 4.71 -18.01 25.59
CA THR A 9 5.22 -18.99 24.63
C THR A 9 5.43 -18.31 23.28
N ALA A 10 6.64 -18.38 22.74
CA ALA A 10 6.95 -17.93 21.39
C ALA A 10 7.38 -19.15 20.55
N ALA A 11 6.68 -19.39 19.44
CA ALA A 11 7.09 -20.40 18.46
C ALA A 11 7.87 -19.71 17.33
N ALA A 12 8.93 -20.36 16.85
CA ALA A 12 9.67 -19.86 15.69
C ALA A 12 8.75 -19.89 14.45
N VAL A 13 8.57 -18.72 13.82
CA VAL A 13 7.77 -18.59 12.58
C VAL A 13 8.54 -19.13 11.37
N ALA A 14 9.87 -19.06 11.41
CA ALA A 14 10.77 -19.66 10.45
C ALA A 14 12.14 -19.96 11.08
N GLU A 15 12.78 -21.04 10.63
CA GLU A 15 14.12 -21.44 11.10
C GLU A 15 15.24 -20.99 10.14
N ARG A 16 14.88 -20.47 8.95
CA ARG A 16 15.83 -20.02 7.92
C ARG A 16 15.66 -18.53 7.62
N PRO A 17 16.75 -17.75 7.53
CA PRO A 17 16.70 -16.32 7.22
C PRO A 17 15.90 -16.03 5.94
N GLU A 18 16.12 -16.78 4.87
CA GLU A 18 15.41 -16.60 3.58
C GLU A 18 13.88 -16.72 3.75
N ARG A 19 13.42 -17.65 4.59
CA ARG A 19 11.99 -17.87 4.85
C ARG A 19 11.41 -16.76 5.72
N MET A 20 12.17 -16.29 6.71
CA MET A 20 11.78 -15.13 7.51
C MET A 20 11.66 -13.89 6.63
N GLU A 21 12.61 -13.67 5.71
CA GLU A 21 12.58 -12.55 4.78
C GLU A 21 11.37 -12.63 3.83
N ALA A 22 11.04 -13.81 3.31
CA ALA A 22 9.86 -14.00 2.49
C ALA A 22 8.57 -13.64 3.26
N ILE A 23 8.45 -14.09 4.52
CA ILE A 23 7.31 -13.77 5.38
C ILE A 23 7.24 -12.27 5.66
N LEU A 24 8.36 -11.63 6.01
CA LEU A 24 8.42 -10.19 6.24
C LEU A 24 8.00 -9.43 4.98
N ARG A 25 8.49 -9.83 3.80
CA ARG A 25 8.07 -9.23 2.53
C ARG A 25 6.58 -9.42 2.31
N THR A 26 6.03 -10.61 2.47
CA THR A 26 4.57 -10.84 2.32
C THR A 26 3.73 -10.07 3.35
N THR A 27 4.25 -9.87 4.56
CA THR A 27 3.49 -9.23 5.65
C THR A 27 3.48 -7.71 5.54
N PHE A 28 4.60 -7.12 5.11
CA PHE A 28 4.81 -5.67 5.15
C PHE A 28 4.83 -5.02 3.76
N VAL A 29 5.12 -5.77 2.70
CA VAL A 29 5.00 -5.29 1.33
C VAL A 29 3.58 -5.56 0.88
N GLY A 30 2.85 -4.49 0.60
CA GLY A 30 1.54 -4.51 -0.01
C GLY A 30 1.62 -4.89 -1.50
N PRO A 31 0.85 -4.21 -2.37
CA PRO A 31 0.80 -4.55 -3.78
C PRO A 31 2.17 -4.60 -4.46
N ARG A 32 2.31 -5.56 -5.37
CA ARG A 32 3.47 -5.74 -6.23
C ARG A 32 3.01 -5.42 -7.64
N ILE A 33 3.63 -4.42 -8.25
CA ILE A 33 3.28 -3.90 -9.56
C ILE A 33 4.50 -4.09 -10.44
N GLU A 34 4.41 -4.97 -11.43
CA GLU A 34 5.46 -5.10 -12.44
C GLU A 34 5.32 -3.96 -13.45
N SER A 35 6.44 -3.53 -14.05
CA SER A 35 6.44 -2.35 -14.93
C SER A 35 5.62 -2.51 -16.21
N ASP A 36 5.28 -3.75 -16.57
CA ASP A 36 4.44 -4.12 -17.71
C ASP A 36 2.96 -4.34 -17.34
N GLU A 37 2.61 -4.27 -16.05
CA GLU A 37 1.22 -4.38 -15.59
C GLU A 37 0.44 -3.07 -15.71
N LEU A 38 1.13 -1.93 -15.80
CA LEU A 38 0.53 -0.61 -15.95
C LEU A 38 0.52 -0.15 -17.41
N SER A 39 -0.56 0.55 -17.79
CA SER A 39 -0.55 1.37 -19.01
C SER A 39 0.57 2.41 -18.94
N ALA A 40 1.07 2.83 -20.11
CA ALA A 40 2.17 3.80 -20.18
C ALA A 40 1.86 5.13 -19.44
N GLU A 41 0.60 5.55 -19.39
CA GLU A 41 0.21 6.76 -18.67
C GLU A 41 0.11 6.49 -17.15
N ALA A 42 -0.42 5.35 -16.72
CA ALA A 42 -0.40 4.98 -15.29
C ALA A 42 1.03 4.80 -14.76
N ASP A 43 1.92 4.23 -15.56
CA ASP A 43 3.35 4.11 -15.28
C ASP A 43 4.01 5.49 -15.10
N ARG A 44 3.73 6.41 -16.03
CA ARG A 44 4.21 7.79 -15.95
C ARG A 44 3.72 8.50 -14.69
N ILE A 45 2.47 8.29 -14.31
CA ILE A 45 1.90 8.86 -13.09
C ILE A 45 2.63 8.31 -11.86
N LEU A 46 2.83 7.00 -11.77
CA LEU A 46 3.54 6.37 -10.66
C LEU A 46 5.00 6.88 -10.56
N ARG A 47 5.72 6.94 -11.69
CA ARG A 47 7.08 7.49 -11.73
C ARG A 47 7.14 8.95 -11.30
N ARG A 48 6.13 9.73 -11.68
CA ARG A 48 6.01 11.11 -11.21
C ARG A 48 5.81 11.13 -9.71
N ALA A 49 4.84 10.39 -9.17
CA ALA A 49 4.55 10.28 -7.74
C ALA A 49 5.77 9.89 -6.89
N VAL A 50 6.67 9.06 -7.42
CA VAL A 50 7.95 8.68 -6.77
C VAL A 50 8.92 9.86 -6.68
N GLY A 51 8.97 10.72 -7.71
CA GLY A 51 9.90 11.85 -7.77
C GLY A 51 9.34 13.18 -7.25
N ASP A 52 8.04 13.37 -7.33
CA ASP A 52 7.28 14.58 -7.01
C ASP A 52 5.85 14.16 -6.65
N GLU A 53 5.26 14.71 -5.58
CA GLU A 53 3.91 14.33 -5.16
C GLU A 53 2.94 14.46 -6.36
N TYR A 54 2.13 13.43 -6.62
CA TYR A 54 1.15 13.45 -7.70
C TYR A 54 -0.27 13.44 -7.13
N GLY A 55 -1.07 14.44 -7.52
CA GLY A 55 -2.50 14.51 -7.20
C GLY A 55 -3.32 14.79 -8.45
N GLU A 56 -4.47 14.14 -8.55
CA GLU A 56 -5.45 14.38 -9.62
C GLU A 56 -6.81 14.78 -9.02
N PRO A 57 -7.49 15.81 -9.56
CA PRO A 57 -8.85 16.14 -9.12
C PRO A 57 -9.85 15.06 -9.53
N TYR A 58 -10.93 14.91 -8.75
CA TYR A 58 -12.08 14.09 -9.14
C TYR A 58 -12.92 14.82 -10.22
N PRO A 59 -13.46 14.13 -11.25
CA PRO A 59 -13.33 12.71 -11.53
C PRO A 59 -11.94 12.34 -12.04
N TYR A 60 -11.41 11.22 -11.55
CA TYR A 60 -10.10 10.72 -11.92
C TYR A 60 -10.04 10.26 -13.39
N SER A 61 -8.90 10.46 -14.03
CA SER A 61 -8.56 9.82 -15.30
C SER A 61 -8.58 8.29 -15.18
N ASP A 62 -8.83 7.62 -16.30
CA ASP A 62 -8.80 6.16 -16.35
C ASP A 62 -7.43 5.60 -15.93
N ALA A 63 -6.34 6.29 -16.28
CA ALA A 63 -4.98 5.90 -15.92
C ALA A 63 -4.73 6.02 -14.41
N TYR A 64 -5.22 7.08 -13.76
CA TYR A 64 -5.12 7.20 -12.31
C TYR A 64 -6.04 6.20 -11.60
N ALA A 65 -7.22 5.93 -12.14
CA ALA A 65 -8.11 4.91 -11.61
C ALA A 65 -7.52 3.49 -11.73
N GLU A 66 -6.85 3.18 -12.84
CA GLU A 66 -6.06 1.96 -13.03
C GLU A 66 -4.97 1.84 -11.96
N LEU A 67 -4.17 2.88 -11.76
CA LEU A 67 -3.14 2.91 -10.72
C LEU A 67 -3.72 2.67 -9.33
N LEU A 68 -4.83 3.33 -8.97
CA LEU A 68 -5.50 3.10 -7.69
C LEU A 68 -5.96 1.65 -7.52
N ARG A 69 -6.39 0.96 -8.58
CA ARG A 69 -6.71 -0.48 -8.50
C ARG A 69 -5.46 -1.33 -8.29
N ALA A 70 -4.39 -1.06 -9.02
CA ALA A 70 -3.11 -1.76 -8.88
C ALA A 70 -2.54 -1.61 -7.46
N LEU A 71 -2.78 -0.46 -6.84
CA LEU A 71 -2.39 -0.15 -5.46
C LEU A 71 -3.36 -0.70 -4.39
N ASP A 72 -4.34 -1.54 -4.77
CA ASP A 72 -5.44 -2.02 -3.92
C ASP A 72 -6.13 -0.88 -3.14
N ALA A 73 -6.21 0.29 -3.77
CA ALA A 73 -6.77 1.53 -3.24
C ALA A 73 -8.18 1.77 -3.79
N ARG A 74 -8.93 0.71 -4.09
CA ARG A 74 -10.32 0.77 -4.57
C ARG A 74 -11.28 1.67 -3.75
N PRO A 75 -11.14 1.79 -2.42
CA PRO A 75 -11.97 2.72 -1.65
C PRO A 75 -11.91 4.19 -2.13
N TYR A 76 -10.82 4.62 -2.77
CA TYR A 76 -10.70 5.96 -3.37
C TYR A 76 -11.60 6.14 -4.61
N LEU A 77 -11.86 5.06 -5.35
CA LEU A 77 -12.71 5.07 -6.55
C LEU A 77 -14.19 5.07 -6.21
N ASP A 78 -14.56 4.28 -5.20
CA ASP A 78 -15.96 4.06 -4.83
C ASP A 78 -16.51 5.16 -3.90
N GLY A 79 -15.71 6.18 -3.57
CA GLY A 79 -16.09 7.26 -2.65
C GLY A 79 -16.21 6.82 -1.18
N GLY A 80 -15.82 5.58 -0.85
CA GLY A 80 -15.91 5.00 0.49
C GLY A 80 -15.05 5.71 1.55
N ILE A 81 -14.08 6.53 1.12
CA ILE A 81 -13.18 7.23 2.05
C ILE A 81 -13.86 8.38 2.78
N ARG A 82 -14.92 8.99 2.25
CA ARG A 82 -15.58 10.11 2.94
C ARG A 82 -16.19 9.70 4.30
N ASN A 83 -16.41 8.40 4.55
CA ASN A 83 -16.96 7.88 5.80
C ASN A 83 -15.91 7.21 6.71
N ASP A 84 -14.84 6.63 6.16
CA ASP A 84 -13.79 5.90 6.92
C ASP A 84 -12.42 6.61 6.94
N ALA A 85 -12.39 7.89 6.52
CA ALA A 85 -11.19 8.70 6.29
C ALA A 85 -10.17 8.71 7.44
N GLY A 86 -10.59 8.50 8.69
CA GLY A 86 -9.68 8.52 9.84
C GLY A 86 -8.83 7.26 10.03
N VAL A 87 -9.21 6.11 9.43
CA VAL A 87 -8.58 4.81 9.75
C VAL A 87 -7.65 4.31 8.63
N LEU A 88 -7.92 4.69 7.37
CA LEU A 88 -7.15 4.22 6.20
C LEU A 88 -6.06 5.20 5.73
N THR A 89 -6.14 6.49 6.08
CA THR A 89 -5.25 7.54 5.56
C THR A 89 -3.91 7.63 6.30
N ASP A 90 -3.77 7.00 7.46
CA ASP A 90 -2.60 7.17 8.34
C ASP A 90 -1.60 6.00 8.26
N ARG A 91 -1.77 5.09 7.30
CA ARG A 91 -0.84 3.97 7.12
C ARG A 91 0.01 4.17 5.87
N LYS A 92 1.23 4.66 6.10
CA LYS A 92 2.36 4.43 5.18
C LYS A 92 2.41 2.93 4.87
N GLY A 93 2.20 2.59 3.60
CA GLY A 93 2.25 1.21 3.11
C GLY A 93 3.47 1.03 2.22
N MET A 94 4.08 -0.15 2.21
CA MET A 94 5.18 -0.42 1.27
C MET A 94 4.60 -1.06 0.01
N ILE A 95 5.05 -0.63 -1.16
CA ILE A 95 4.75 -1.28 -2.44
C ILE A 95 6.05 -1.73 -3.09
N ARG A 96 5.95 -2.72 -3.97
CA ARG A 96 7.03 -3.05 -4.91
C ARG A 96 6.62 -2.60 -6.29
N TYR A 97 7.48 -1.85 -6.96
CA TYR A 97 7.31 -1.48 -8.36
C TYR A 97 8.56 -1.85 -9.15
N GLY A 98 8.41 -2.72 -10.15
CA GLY A 98 9.54 -3.43 -10.75
C GLY A 98 10.31 -4.22 -9.70
N ASP A 99 11.62 -3.97 -9.58
CA ASP A 99 12.48 -4.61 -8.58
C ASP A 99 12.68 -3.81 -7.28
N ASP A 100 12.15 -2.60 -7.21
CA ASP A 100 12.38 -1.65 -6.13
C ASP A 100 11.20 -1.53 -5.16
N TYR A 101 11.50 -1.15 -3.92
CA TYR A 101 10.54 -0.96 -2.84
C TYR A 101 10.33 0.52 -2.57
N TYR A 102 9.06 0.94 -2.49
CA TYR A 102 8.67 2.32 -2.25
C TYR A 102 7.74 2.41 -1.05
N GLU A 103 7.94 3.44 -0.23
CA GLU A 103 6.92 3.86 0.73
C GLU A 103 5.83 4.62 -0.01
N ARG A 104 4.58 4.25 0.26
CA ARG A 104 3.38 4.83 -0.35
C ARG A 104 2.54 5.49 0.71
N GLU A 105 2.11 6.70 0.39
CA GLU A 105 1.09 7.43 1.13
C GLU A 105 0.02 7.94 0.16
N LEU A 106 -1.25 7.80 0.52
CA LEU A 106 -2.38 8.34 -0.23
C LEU A 106 -3.12 9.31 0.69
N ARG A 107 -3.24 10.56 0.26
CA ARG A 107 -3.89 11.63 1.03
C ARG A 107 -5.01 12.26 0.20
N LEU A 108 -6.10 12.63 0.88
CA LEU A 108 -7.09 13.52 0.29
C LEU A 108 -6.64 14.96 0.54
N SER A 109 -6.23 15.63 -0.52
CA SER A 109 -6.02 17.09 -0.50
C SER A 109 -7.34 17.74 -0.89
N GLY A 110 -8.05 18.33 0.07
CA GLY A 110 -9.20 19.18 -0.24
C GLY A 110 -8.70 20.42 -0.99
N GLY A 111 -9.25 20.67 -2.18
CA GLY A 111 -9.21 22.02 -2.74
C GLY A 111 -10.09 22.92 -1.89
N ASP A 112 -9.57 24.09 -1.49
CA ASP A 112 -10.34 25.17 -0.87
C ASP A 112 -11.55 25.59 -1.72
#